data_AF-R8BQ63-F1
#
_entry.id   AF-R8BQ63-F1
#
_cell.length_a   1.000
_cell.length_b   1.000
_cell.length_c   1.000
_cell.angle_alpha   90.00
_cell.angle_beta   90.00
_cell.angle_gamma   90.00
#
_symmetry.space_group_name_H-M   'P 1'
#
loop_
_entity.id
_entity.type
_entity.pdbx_description
1 polymer ?
#
loop_
_entity_poly.entity_id
_entity_poly.type
_entity_poly.pdbx_seq_one_letter_code
_entity_poly.pdbx_strand_id
1 'polypeptide(L)'
;MTKKYESLEMKYRDLRDVAVREAERNFDRLKKQGEERAQTANQLIANLKSEVTAQKELAKEGASFKKQFEASEAKIDNLQARITELTTALSESKNEMKTLSAKLSAARATEAANAKVPGSAMKNGTGGSRAAASSETVHSTQLAQLKEDLYGDLTGLIVRGVKRDGPEDTFDCIQTGRGRTLHFKLAIANENSSEGYDDAQFMYMPQLDPKRDEDLIEMLPDYLVEEISFPRLHAAKFYSRVQKALTERLD
;
A
#
# COMPACT_ATOMS: atom_id res chain seq x y z
N MET A 1 2.80 52.66 -95.01
CA MET A 1 3.40 53.08 -93.72
C MET A 1 2.46 52.83 -92.53
N THR A 2 1.16 52.99 -92.67
CA THR A 2 0.11 52.77 -91.64
C THR A 2 0.09 51.37 -91.00
N LYS A 3 0.11 50.28 -91.78
CA LYS A 3 0.07 48.90 -91.23
C LYS A 3 1.23 48.54 -90.29
N LYS A 4 2.43 49.11 -90.52
CA LYS A 4 3.60 48.88 -89.65
C LYS A 4 3.45 49.61 -88.31
N TYR A 5 2.83 50.79 -88.33
CA TYR A 5 2.55 51.58 -87.14
C TYR A 5 1.47 50.91 -86.27
N GLU A 6 0.37 50.48 -86.88
CA GLU A 6 -0.70 49.73 -86.20
C GLU A 6 -0.19 48.42 -85.58
N SER A 7 0.68 47.68 -86.28
CA SER A 7 1.30 46.48 -85.72
C SER A 7 2.21 46.76 -84.52
N LEU A 8 2.94 47.88 -84.55
CA LEU A 8 3.80 48.27 -83.45
C LEU A 8 2.99 48.74 -82.24
N GLU A 9 1.90 49.47 -82.48
CA GLU A 9 0.99 49.92 -81.43
C GLU A 9 0.28 48.75 -80.73
N MET A 10 -0.18 47.75 -81.50
CA MET A 10 -0.72 46.51 -80.91
C MET A 10 0.32 45.79 -80.04
N LYS A 11 1.55 45.60 -80.55
CA LYS A 11 2.63 44.97 -79.77
C LYS A 11 2.99 45.73 -78.50
N TYR A 12 2.95 47.07 -78.54
CA TYR A 12 3.20 47.90 -77.36
C TYR A 12 2.10 47.76 -76.32
N ARG A 13 0.83 47.73 -76.75
CA ARG A 13 -0.31 47.48 -75.86
C ARG A 13 -0.24 46.08 -75.25
N ASP A 14 0.03 45.06 -76.06
CA ASP A 14 0.20 43.67 -75.60
C ASP A 14 1.33 43.56 -74.57
N LEU A 15 2.49 44.18 -74.84
CA LEU A 15 3.62 44.17 -73.91
C LEU A 15 3.31 44.89 -72.60
N ARG A 16 2.58 46.02 -72.67
CA ARG A 16 2.12 46.75 -71.48
C ARG A 16 1.14 45.91 -70.66
N ASP A 17 0.20 45.23 -71.30
CA ASP A 17 -0.79 44.38 -70.64
C ASP A 17 -0.11 43.16 -69.99
N VAL A 18 0.87 42.55 -70.65
CA VAL A 18 1.67 41.46 -70.07
C VAL A 18 2.44 41.96 -68.85
N ALA A 19 3.10 43.12 -68.92
CA ALA A 19 3.85 43.68 -67.80
C ALA A 19 2.95 43.98 -66.58
N VAL A 20 1.74 44.53 -66.80
CA VAL A 20 0.77 44.77 -65.73
C VAL A 20 0.30 43.45 -65.11
N ARG A 21 -0.07 42.46 -65.93
CA ARG A 21 -0.51 41.15 -65.45
C ARG A 21 0.59 40.41 -64.68
N GLU A 22 1.84 40.51 -65.11
CA GLU A 22 2.98 39.92 -64.39
C GLU A 22 3.22 40.61 -63.04
N ALA A 23 3.09 41.95 -62.99
CA ALA A 23 3.19 42.71 -61.75
C ALA A 23 2.07 42.36 -60.75
N GLU A 24 0.82 42.25 -61.23
CA GLU A 24 -0.34 41.82 -60.43
C GLU A 24 -0.14 40.41 -59.87
N ARG A 25 0.26 39.45 -60.72
CA ARG A 25 0.56 38.08 -60.27
C ARG A 25 1.67 38.02 -59.23
N ASN A 26 2.72 38.84 -59.38
CA ASN A 26 3.79 38.89 -58.40
C ASN A 26 3.34 39.53 -57.08
N PHE A 27 2.53 40.59 -57.14
CA PHE A 27 1.92 41.21 -55.97
C PHE A 27 1.02 40.21 -55.22
N ASP A 28 0.13 39.51 -55.92
CA ASP A 28 -0.75 38.51 -55.31
C ASP A 28 0.03 37.37 -54.67
N ARG A 29 1.12 36.92 -55.33
CA ARG A 29 2.03 35.91 -54.76
C ARG A 29 2.70 36.40 -53.49
N LEU A 30 3.23 37.62 -53.48
CA LEU A 30 3.87 38.22 -52.30
C LEU A 30 2.87 38.43 -51.16
N LYS A 31 1.65 38.89 -51.48
CA LYS A 31 0.57 39.06 -50.53
C LYS A 31 0.20 37.72 -49.88
N LYS A 32 -0.03 36.69 -50.69
CA LYS A 32 -0.34 35.34 -50.19
C LYS A 32 0.78 34.78 -49.31
N GLN A 33 2.04 34.94 -49.72
CA GLN A 33 3.18 34.54 -48.89
C GLN A 33 3.26 35.32 -47.58
N GLY A 34 2.93 36.61 -47.59
CA GLY A 34 2.86 37.45 -46.40
C GLY A 34 1.77 36.98 -45.43
N GLU A 35 0.57 36.69 -45.94
CA GLU A 35 -0.56 36.17 -45.17
C GLU A 35 -0.25 34.79 -44.57
N GLU A 36 0.30 33.86 -45.36
CA GLU A 36 0.70 32.53 -44.90
C GLU A 36 1.79 32.59 -43.81
N ARG A 37 2.78 33.48 -43.98
CA ARG A 37 3.81 33.72 -42.96
C ARG A 37 3.22 34.30 -41.69
N ALA A 38 2.33 35.28 -41.81
CA ALA A 38 1.66 35.89 -40.66
C ALA A 38 0.79 34.87 -39.91
N GLN A 39 0.05 34.03 -40.64
CA GLN A 39 -0.75 32.95 -40.06
C GLN A 39 0.13 31.94 -39.33
N THR A 40 1.21 31.49 -39.95
CA THR A 40 2.17 30.55 -39.34
C THR A 40 2.80 31.14 -38.07
N ALA A 41 3.23 32.40 -38.11
CA ALA A 41 3.78 33.09 -36.96
C ALA A 41 2.77 33.23 -35.81
N ASN A 42 1.51 33.57 -36.12
CA ASN A 42 0.44 33.68 -35.13
C ASN A 42 0.13 32.32 -34.48
N GLN A 43 0.09 31.23 -35.27
CA GLN A 43 -0.08 29.87 -34.74
C GLN A 43 1.07 29.49 -33.81
N LEU A 44 2.31 29.78 -34.20
CA LEU A 44 3.48 29.50 -33.35
C LEU A 44 3.43 30.31 -32.04
N ILE A 45 3.07 31.60 -32.10
CA ILE A 45 2.92 32.44 -30.91
C ILE A 45 1.81 31.90 -30.00
N ALA A 46 0.69 31.44 -30.55
CA ALA A 46 -0.39 30.85 -29.78
C ALA A 46 0.06 29.56 -29.07
N ASN A 47 0.75 28.67 -29.79
CA ASN A 47 1.29 27.43 -29.23
C ASN A 47 2.33 27.71 -28.13
N LEU A 48 3.29 28.60 -28.38
CA LEU A 48 4.30 28.96 -27.39
C LEU A 48 3.69 29.60 -26.14
N LYS A 49 2.65 30.42 -26.29
CA LYS A 49 1.92 30.97 -25.13
C LYS A 49 1.25 29.85 -24.33
N SER A 50 0.63 28.88 -25.01
CA SER A 50 0.01 27.72 -24.37
C SER A 50 1.03 26.85 -23.63
N GLU A 51 2.20 26.60 -24.23
CA GLU A 51 3.29 25.86 -23.59
C GLU A 51 3.84 26.59 -22.37
N VAL A 52 4.02 27.92 -22.45
CA VAL A 52 4.48 28.73 -21.31
C VAL A 52 3.46 28.70 -20.17
N THR A 53 2.16 28.72 -20.46
CA THR A 53 1.13 28.59 -19.41
C THR A 53 1.17 27.21 -18.75
N ALA A 54 1.28 26.14 -19.54
CA ALA A 54 1.38 24.78 -19.02
C ALA A 54 2.66 24.60 -18.16
N GLN A 55 3.79 25.13 -18.61
CA GLN A 55 5.04 25.08 -17.86
C GLN A 55 4.96 25.85 -16.53
N LYS A 56 4.25 26.98 -16.50
CA LYS A 56 4.01 27.73 -15.25
C LYS A 56 3.13 26.97 -14.27
N GLU A 57 2.13 26.24 -14.75
CA GLU A 57 1.29 25.40 -13.90
C GLU A 57 2.09 24.23 -13.32
N LEU A 58 2.86 23.53 -14.15
CA LEU A 58 3.77 22.47 -13.70
C LEU A 58 4.80 22.98 -12.66
N ALA A 59 5.33 24.19 -12.84
CA ALA A 59 6.25 24.79 -11.88
C ALA A 59 5.56 25.09 -10.53
N LYS A 60 4.29 25.53 -10.55
CA LYS A 60 3.49 25.74 -9.32
C LYS A 60 3.21 24.41 -8.61
N GLU A 61 2.82 23.38 -9.35
CA GLU A 61 2.61 22.03 -8.81
C GLU A 61 3.90 21.49 -8.19
N GLY A 62 5.04 21.60 -8.90
CA GLY A 62 6.35 21.21 -8.38
C GLY A 62 6.72 21.93 -7.08
N ALA A 63 6.45 23.23 -6.98
CA ALA A 63 6.66 23.99 -5.74
C ALA A 63 5.73 23.51 -4.60
N SER A 64 4.50 23.12 -4.92
CA SER A 64 3.55 22.57 -3.93
C SER A 64 3.97 21.19 -3.43
N PHE A 65 4.40 20.30 -4.32
CA PHE A 65 4.92 18.98 -3.97
C PHE A 65 6.19 19.08 -3.12
N LYS A 66 7.08 20.02 -3.46
CA LYS A 66 8.28 20.26 -2.64
C LYS A 66 7.92 20.63 -1.20
N LYS A 67 6.95 21.53 -1.00
CA LYS A 67 6.48 21.88 0.36
C LYS A 67 5.85 20.70 1.10
N GLN A 68 5.08 19.86 0.39
CA GLN A 68 4.50 18.67 0.99
C GLN A 68 5.57 17.65 1.39
N PHE A 69 6.61 17.49 0.56
CA PHE A 69 7.75 16.64 0.84
C PHE A 69 8.51 17.10 2.09
N GLU A 70 8.88 18.39 2.16
CA GLU A 70 9.55 18.98 3.32
C GLU A 70 8.71 18.82 4.61
N ALA A 71 7.38 18.99 4.53
CA ALA A 71 6.49 18.78 5.66
C ALA A 71 6.38 17.30 6.07
N SER A 72 6.45 16.36 5.12
CA SER A 72 6.47 14.93 5.39
C SER A 72 7.79 14.49 6.03
N GLU A 73 8.91 15.02 5.55
CA GLU A 73 10.25 14.76 6.10
C GLU A 73 10.32 15.22 7.56
N ALA A 74 9.86 16.44 7.87
CA ALA A 74 9.79 16.94 9.24
C ALA A 74 8.89 16.08 10.16
N LYS A 75 7.82 15.47 9.63
CA LYS A 75 6.98 14.53 10.40
C LYS A 75 7.71 13.22 10.66
N ILE A 76 8.47 12.71 9.69
CA ILE A 76 9.27 11.50 9.85
C ILE A 76 10.30 11.72 10.96
N ASP A 77 11.03 12.84 10.94
CA ASP A 77 12.01 13.18 11.98
C ASP A 77 11.36 13.27 13.37
N ASN A 78 10.18 13.89 13.45
CA ASN A 78 9.42 13.99 14.70
C ASN A 78 8.98 12.61 15.23
N LEU A 79 8.45 11.76 14.35
CA LEU A 79 8.02 10.40 14.71
C LEU A 79 9.20 9.54 15.13
N GLN A 80 10.36 9.66 14.46
CA GLN A 80 11.59 8.98 14.86
C GLN A 80 12.04 9.43 16.26
N ALA A 81 12.02 10.74 16.54
CA ALA A 81 12.32 11.25 17.88
C ALA A 81 11.34 10.72 18.93
N ARG A 82 10.05 10.58 18.60
CA ARG A 82 9.07 10.01 19.53
C ARG A 82 9.27 8.52 19.76
N ILE A 83 9.67 7.77 18.73
CA ILE A 83 10.01 6.35 18.85
C ILE A 83 11.21 6.17 19.77
N THR A 84 12.27 6.97 19.63
CA THR A 84 13.45 6.87 20.50
C THR A 84 13.12 7.22 21.95
N GLU A 85 12.32 8.26 22.17
CA GLU A 85 11.82 8.64 23.49
C GLU A 85 11.00 7.52 24.14
N LEU A 86 9.98 6.99 23.44
CA LEU A 86 9.13 5.91 23.95
C LEU A 86 9.92 4.61 24.19
N THR A 87 10.89 4.30 23.34
CA THR A 87 11.76 3.13 23.53
C THR A 87 12.62 3.28 24.79
N THR A 88 13.10 4.49 25.06
CA THR A 88 13.87 4.80 26.28
C THR A 88 12.99 4.67 27.52
N ALA A 89 11.82 5.29 27.52
CA ALA A 89 10.86 5.21 28.62
C ALA A 89 10.40 3.77 28.89
N LEU A 90 10.19 2.96 27.84
CA LEU A 90 9.84 1.54 27.97
C LEU A 90 10.97 0.73 28.62
N SER A 91 12.22 1.02 28.26
CA SER A 91 13.41 0.40 28.86
C SER A 91 13.53 0.74 30.35
N GLU A 92 13.34 2.01 30.69
CA GLU A 92 13.35 2.50 32.08
C GLU A 92 12.26 1.83 32.91
N SER A 93 11.01 1.84 32.44
CA SER A 93 9.89 1.17 33.11
C SER A 93 10.13 -0.33 33.30
N LYS A 94 10.73 -1.01 32.31
CA LYS A 94 11.10 -2.43 32.42
C LYS A 94 12.15 -2.66 33.50
N ASN A 95 13.11 -1.75 33.66
CA ASN A 95 14.13 -1.83 34.71
C ASN A 95 13.55 -1.55 36.10
N GLU A 96 12.62 -0.60 36.21
CA GLU A 96 11.87 -0.33 37.43
C GLU A 96 11.04 -1.55 37.86
N MET A 97 10.29 -2.16 36.93
CA MET A 97 9.51 -3.37 37.21
C MET A 97 10.40 -4.52 37.71
N LYS A 98 11.57 -4.73 37.10
CA LYS A 98 12.55 -5.73 37.58
C LYS A 98 13.01 -5.44 39.00
N THR A 99 13.33 -4.17 39.29
CA THR A 99 13.79 -3.73 40.60
C THR A 99 12.72 -3.92 41.67
N LEU A 100 11.47 -3.52 41.38
CA LEU A 100 10.34 -3.69 42.29
C LEU A 100 10.02 -5.17 42.52
N SER A 101 10.04 -5.99 41.47
CA SER A 101 9.85 -7.44 41.57
C SER A 101 10.93 -8.12 42.44
N ALA A 102 12.19 -7.71 42.29
CA ALA A 102 13.28 -8.18 43.13
C ALA A 102 13.09 -7.77 44.61
N LYS A 103 12.73 -6.50 44.88
CA LYS A 103 12.42 -6.02 46.22
C LYS A 103 11.25 -6.77 46.85
N LEU A 104 10.19 -7.02 46.08
CA LEU A 104 9.00 -7.73 46.56
C LEU A 104 9.32 -9.21 46.87
N SER A 105 10.14 -9.85 46.06
CA SER A 105 10.63 -11.21 46.32
C SER A 105 11.50 -11.26 47.59
N ALA A 106 12.39 -10.28 47.79
CA ALA A 106 13.20 -10.17 49.00
C ALA A 106 12.36 -9.93 50.25
N ALA A 107 11.35 -9.05 50.19
CA ALA A 107 10.43 -8.78 51.31
C ALA A 107 9.63 -10.03 51.70
N ARG A 108 9.13 -10.79 50.72
CA ARG A 108 8.44 -12.08 50.96
C ARG A 108 9.39 -13.12 51.58
N ALA A 109 10.66 -13.14 51.20
CA ALA A 109 11.65 -14.03 51.80
C ALA A 109 11.97 -13.67 53.26
N THR A 110 12.03 -12.37 53.60
CA THR A 110 12.25 -11.91 54.98
C THR A 110 11.04 -12.14 55.87
N GLU A 111 9.81 -11.97 55.37
CA GLU A 111 8.59 -12.34 56.11
C GLU A 111 8.51 -13.85 56.39
N ALA A 112 8.88 -14.68 55.41
CA ALA A 112 8.95 -16.14 55.58
C ALA A 112 10.06 -16.59 56.56
N ALA A 113 11.14 -15.82 56.68
CA ALA A 113 12.21 -16.07 57.65
C ALA A 113 11.85 -15.62 59.07
N ASN A 114 11.09 -14.52 59.22
CA ASN A 114 10.67 -14.01 60.54
C ASN A 114 9.49 -14.78 61.15
N ALA A 115 8.81 -15.62 60.36
CA ALA A 115 7.71 -16.49 60.80
C ALA A 115 8.16 -17.92 61.20
N LYS A 116 9.46 -18.24 61.22
CA LYS A 116 9.97 -19.58 61.55
C LYS A 116 10.78 -19.63 62.85
N VAL A 117 10.13 -20.17 63.88
CA VAL A 117 10.71 -20.81 65.06
C VAL A 117 11.83 -21.79 64.65
N PRO A 118 12.94 -21.94 65.42
CA PRO A 118 14.08 -22.73 65.00
C PRO A 118 13.77 -24.23 65.08
N GLY A 119 13.78 -24.90 63.94
CA GLY A 119 13.58 -26.34 63.82
C GLY A 119 14.29 -26.87 62.58
N SER A 120 15.31 -27.68 62.81
CA SER A 120 16.19 -28.36 61.87
C SER A 120 15.43 -29.13 60.78
N ALA A 121 15.81 -28.97 59.51
CA ALA A 121 15.84 -30.05 58.50
C ALA A 121 16.39 -29.54 57.16
N MET A 122 17.42 -30.22 56.71
CA MET A 122 18.10 -30.11 55.43
C MET A 122 17.16 -30.53 54.28
N LYS A 123 17.05 -29.74 53.19
CA LYS A 123 16.86 -30.31 51.83
C LYS A 123 17.19 -29.32 50.70
N ASN A 124 18.18 -29.74 49.94
CA ASN A 124 18.64 -29.39 48.59
C ASN A 124 17.97 -28.26 47.81
N GLY A 125 18.84 -27.41 47.26
CA GLY A 125 18.50 -26.33 46.36
C GLY A 125 18.12 -26.77 44.95
N THR A 126 17.36 -25.89 44.31
CA THR A 126 17.22 -25.70 42.86
C THR A 126 16.75 -24.26 42.66
N GLY A 127 17.69 -23.34 42.42
CA GLY A 127 17.40 -21.90 42.36
C GLY A 127 18.28 -21.16 41.37
N GLY A 128 18.58 -21.76 40.22
CA GLY A 128 19.52 -21.19 39.26
C GLY A 128 19.27 -21.66 37.83
N SER A 129 18.06 -21.50 37.29
CA SER A 129 17.80 -21.84 35.87
C SER A 129 16.69 -21.01 35.18
N ARG A 130 16.18 -19.92 35.78
CA ARG A 130 15.08 -19.14 35.17
C ARG A 130 15.51 -18.01 34.23
N ALA A 131 16.79 -17.62 34.23
CA ALA A 131 17.27 -16.53 33.38
C ALA A 131 17.64 -16.98 31.94
N ALA A 132 18.08 -18.22 31.76
CA ALA A 132 18.49 -18.75 30.44
C ALA A 132 17.28 -19.11 29.54
N ALA A 133 16.19 -19.64 30.13
CA ALA A 133 14.98 -20.02 29.40
C ALA A 133 14.21 -18.81 28.82
N SER A 134 14.42 -17.60 29.34
CA SER A 134 13.76 -16.39 28.83
C SER A 134 14.40 -15.86 27.55
N SER A 135 15.66 -16.17 27.26
CA SER A 135 16.34 -15.67 26.05
C SER A 135 15.97 -16.52 24.84
N GLU A 136 15.99 -17.84 24.97
CA GLU A 136 15.60 -18.77 23.90
C GLU A 136 14.13 -18.65 23.53
N THR A 137 13.24 -18.48 24.52
CA THR A 137 11.80 -18.28 24.28
C THR A 137 11.51 -16.94 23.57
N VAL A 138 12.20 -15.86 23.96
CA VAL A 138 12.09 -14.56 23.27
C VAL A 138 12.62 -14.65 21.83
N HIS A 139 13.76 -15.31 21.61
CA HIS A 139 14.28 -15.55 20.27
C HIS A 139 13.35 -16.41 19.40
N SER A 140 12.75 -17.47 19.97
CA SER A 140 11.82 -18.33 19.23
C SER A 140 10.53 -17.59 18.85
N THR A 141 10.04 -16.70 19.72
CA THR A 141 8.84 -15.89 19.45
C THR A 141 9.12 -14.85 18.36
N GLN A 142 10.28 -14.17 18.42
CA GLN A 142 10.68 -13.21 17.41
C GLN A 142 10.89 -13.88 16.04
N LEU A 143 11.50 -15.07 16.02
CA LEU A 143 11.67 -15.83 14.79
C LEU A 143 10.34 -16.33 14.21
N ALA A 144 9.38 -16.70 15.06
CA ALA A 144 8.03 -17.06 14.62
C ALA A 144 7.31 -15.86 13.98
N GLN A 145 7.41 -14.68 14.59
CA GLN A 145 6.86 -13.44 14.04
C GLN A 145 7.44 -13.12 12.67
N LEU A 146 8.77 -13.17 12.51
CA LEU A 146 9.42 -12.88 11.22
C LEU A 146 8.98 -13.86 10.11
N LYS A 147 8.69 -15.12 10.46
CA LYS A 147 8.15 -16.09 9.50
C LYS A 147 6.71 -15.73 9.11
N GLU A 148 5.89 -15.35 10.09
CA GLU A 148 4.51 -14.92 9.84
C GLU A 148 4.48 -13.66 8.97
N ASP A 149 5.29 -12.65 9.30
CA ASP A 149 5.41 -11.41 8.54
C ASP A 149 5.78 -11.69 7.07
N LEU A 150 6.75 -12.57 6.83
CA LEU A 150 7.13 -12.99 5.48
C LEU A 150 5.98 -13.69 4.74
N TYR A 151 5.24 -14.57 5.41
CA TYR A 151 4.05 -15.19 4.81
C TYR A 151 2.98 -14.14 4.51
N GLY A 152 2.76 -13.18 5.40
CA GLY A 152 1.86 -12.05 5.20
C GLY A 152 2.24 -11.21 3.99
N ASP A 153 3.52 -10.87 3.83
CA ASP A 153 4.03 -10.09 2.68
C ASP A 153 3.86 -10.84 1.35
N LEU A 154 4.07 -12.17 1.34
CA LEU A 154 3.97 -12.98 0.12
C LEU A 154 2.53 -13.32 -0.27
N THR A 155 1.64 -13.50 0.70
CA THR A 155 0.29 -14.02 0.47
C THR A 155 -0.80 -12.95 0.61
N GLY A 156 -0.53 -11.89 1.36
CA GLY A 156 -1.53 -10.92 1.81
C GLY A 156 -2.45 -11.46 2.92
N LEU A 157 -2.20 -12.66 3.44
CA LEU A 157 -2.96 -13.29 4.52
C LEU A 157 -2.30 -12.99 5.88
N ILE A 158 -3.07 -12.43 6.80
CA ILE A 158 -2.64 -12.10 8.16
C ILE A 158 -3.49 -12.91 9.14
N VAL A 159 -2.85 -13.65 10.05
CA VAL A 159 -3.53 -14.39 11.12
C VAL A 159 -3.43 -13.59 12.42
N ARG A 160 -4.47 -12.84 12.75
CA ARG A 160 -4.46 -11.91 13.90
C ARG A 160 -4.40 -12.59 15.25
N GLY A 161 -4.93 -13.80 15.33
CA GLY A 161 -5.01 -14.54 16.58
C GLY A 161 -5.53 -15.93 16.39
N VAL A 162 -5.22 -16.78 17.36
CA VAL A 162 -5.70 -18.15 17.44
C VAL A 162 -6.42 -18.33 18.77
N LYS A 163 -7.66 -18.79 18.72
CA LYS A 163 -8.43 -19.22 19.88
C LYS A 163 -8.54 -20.73 19.85
N ARG A 164 -8.00 -21.39 20.88
CA ARG A 164 -8.18 -22.82 21.10
C ARG A 164 -9.41 -23.04 21.97
N ASP A 165 -10.40 -23.76 21.47
CA ASP A 165 -11.65 -24.03 22.17
C ASP A 165 -11.99 -25.53 22.06
N GLY A 166 -11.69 -26.28 23.13
CA GLY A 166 -11.89 -27.73 23.14
C GLY A 166 -11.18 -28.45 21.99
N PRO A 167 -11.91 -29.21 21.14
CA PRO A 167 -11.32 -29.98 20.04
C PRO A 167 -11.03 -29.15 18.78
N GLU A 168 -11.24 -27.83 18.78
CA GLU A 168 -11.04 -26.98 17.59
C GLU A 168 -10.09 -25.80 17.87
N ASP A 169 -9.34 -25.42 16.84
CA ASP A 169 -8.57 -24.19 16.79
C ASP A 169 -9.24 -23.23 15.80
N THR A 170 -9.64 -22.04 16.28
CA THR A 170 -10.22 -20.97 15.48
C THR A 170 -9.18 -19.88 15.20
N PHE A 171 -8.94 -19.59 13.93
CA PHE A 171 -8.00 -18.60 13.44
C PHE A 171 -8.78 -17.35 12.98
N ASP A 172 -8.38 -16.16 13.45
CA ASP A 172 -8.91 -14.87 13.01
C ASP A 172 -8.06 -14.31 11.87
N CYS A 173 -8.60 -14.27 10.65
CA CYS A 173 -7.84 -14.08 9.42
C CYS A 173 -8.27 -12.81 8.68
N ILE A 174 -7.28 -12.05 8.19
CA ILE A 174 -7.49 -10.94 7.27
C ILE A 174 -6.77 -11.24 5.97
N GLN A 175 -7.51 -11.30 4.86
CA GLN A 175 -6.93 -11.37 3.53
C GLN A 175 -6.97 -9.99 2.87
N THR A 176 -5.81 -9.51 2.44
CA THR A 176 -5.66 -8.25 1.71
C THR A 176 -5.47 -8.50 0.21
N GLY A 177 -6.04 -7.62 -0.61
CA GLY A 177 -5.95 -7.63 -2.07
C GLY A 177 -5.66 -6.24 -2.64
N ARG A 178 -6.05 -5.98 -3.89
CA ARG A 178 -5.76 -4.69 -4.58
C ARG A 178 -6.73 -3.60 -4.14
N GLY A 179 -6.55 -3.12 -2.91
CA GLY A 179 -7.37 -2.06 -2.30
C GLY A 179 -8.63 -2.54 -1.58
N ARG A 180 -8.72 -3.85 -1.28
CA ARG A 180 -9.84 -4.47 -0.56
C ARG A 180 -9.32 -5.44 0.49
N THR A 181 -10.13 -5.70 1.50
CA THR A 181 -9.77 -6.55 2.63
C THR A 181 -10.96 -7.39 3.05
N LEU A 182 -10.78 -8.70 3.17
CA LEU A 182 -11.78 -9.64 3.65
C LEU A 182 -11.38 -10.15 5.03
N HIS A 183 -12.27 -9.96 6.02
CA HIS A 183 -12.12 -10.50 7.35
C HIS A 183 -12.96 -11.76 7.50
N PHE A 184 -12.36 -12.84 7.97
CA PHE A 184 -13.04 -14.12 8.19
C PHE A 184 -12.35 -14.92 9.30
N LYS A 185 -13.02 -15.97 9.77
CA LYS A 185 -12.43 -16.96 10.67
C LYS A 185 -12.37 -18.32 9.99
N LEU A 186 -11.35 -19.09 10.32
CA LEU A 186 -11.25 -20.50 9.96
C LEU A 186 -11.19 -21.33 11.24
N ALA A 187 -12.11 -22.25 11.42
CA ALA A 187 -12.01 -23.27 12.47
C ALA A 187 -11.62 -24.61 11.86
N ILE A 188 -10.76 -25.35 12.55
CA ILE A 188 -10.39 -26.72 12.18
C ILE A 188 -10.15 -27.54 13.45
N ALA A 189 -10.47 -28.82 13.38
CA ALA A 189 -10.17 -29.78 14.43
C ALA A 189 -8.67 -29.75 14.79
N ASN A 190 -8.36 -29.69 16.08
CA ASN A 190 -7.01 -29.62 16.63
C ASN A 190 -6.52 -31.00 17.07
N GLU A 191 -5.32 -31.06 17.65
CA GLU A 191 -4.68 -32.31 18.11
C GLU A 191 -5.47 -33.07 19.19
N ASN A 192 -6.43 -32.41 19.85
CA ASN A 192 -7.30 -33.05 20.85
C ASN A 192 -8.53 -33.71 20.20
N SER A 193 -8.75 -33.53 18.90
CA SER A 193 -9.80 -34.21 18.15
C SER A 193 -9.39 -35.64 17.79
N SER A 194 -10.37 -36.52 17.61
CA SER A 194 -10.13 -37.91 17.14
C SER A 194 -10.03 -38.01 15.62
N GLU A 195 -10.11 -36.88 14.91
CA GLU A 195 -10.20 -36.84 13.45
C GLU A 195 -8.81 -36.98 12.82
N GLY A 196 -8.73 -37.82 11.79
CA GLY A 196 -7.51 -37.96 11.00
C GLY A 196 -7.25 -36.72 10.15
N TYR A 197 -5.99 -36.51 9.76
CA TYR A 197 -5.57 -35.37 8.92
C TYR A 197 -6.39 -35.25 7.61
N ASP A 198 -6.76 -36.39 7.03
CA ASP A 198 -7.50 -36.46 5.75
C ASP A 198 -9.00 -36.21 5.90
N ASP A 199 -9.56 -36.43 7.10
CA ASP A 199 -10.99 -36.23 7.40
C ASP A 199 -11.28 -34.82 7.93
N ALA A 200 -10.26 -34.11 8.41
CA ALA A 200 -10.40 -32.77 8.98
C ALA A 200 -11.00 -31.78 7.97
N GLN A 201 -11.99 -31.01 8.43
CA GLN A 201 -12.63 -29.96 7.65
C GLN A 201 -12.34 -28.58 8.23
N PHE A 202 -12.19 -27.61 7.33
CA PHE A 202 -12.23 -26.20 7.70
C PHE A 202 -13.68 -25.72 7.71
N MET A 203 -14.03 -24.93 8.72
CA MET A 203 -15.24 -24.13 8.79
C MET A 203 -14.86 -22.66 8.60
N TYR A 204 -15.31 -22.09 7.48
CA TYR A 204 -15.12 -20.70 7.12
C TYR A 204 -16.30 -19.86 7.59
N MET A 205 -16.01 -18.80 8.34
CA MET A 205 -17.01 -17.87 8.86
C MET A 205 -16.63 -16.44 8.44
N PRO A 206 -17.32 -15.82 7.46
CA PRO A 206 -17.05 -14.45 7.07
C PRO A 206 -17.39 -13.49 8.22
N GLN A 207 -16.65 -12.38 8.35
CA GLN A 207 -16.89 -11.32 9.35
C GLN A 207 -17.27 -10.02 8.64
N LEU A 208 -18.29 -10.10 7.78
CA LEU A 208 -18.78 -9.00 6.95
C LEU A 208 -19.90 -8.25 7.67
N ASP A 209 -19.82 -6.92 7.67
CA ASP A 209 -20.90 -6.03 8.11
C ASP A 209 -21.72 -5.58 6.89
N PRO A 210 -23.04 -5.81 6.84
CA PRO A 210 -23.86 -5.51 5.66
C PRO A 210 -23.87 -4.05 5.22
N LYS A 211 -23.53 -3.11 6.11
CA LYS A 211 -23.50 -1.66 5.79
C LYS A 211 -22.11 -1.19 5.45
N ARG A 212 -21.10 -1.64 6.18
CA ARG A 212 -19.70 -1.22 5.96
C ARG A 212 -19.11 -1.89 4.73
N ASP A 213 -19.48 -3.15 4.49
CA ASP A 213 -18.85 -4.02 3.50
C ASP A 213 -19.79 -4.26 2.31
N GLU A 214 -20.80 -3.41 2.08
CA GLU A 214 -21.80 -3.53 1.00
C GLU A 214 -21.16 -3.71 -0.39
N ASP A 215 -20.26 -2.79 -0.75
CA ASP A 215 -19.51 -2.85 -2.01
C ASP A 215 -18.72 -4.17 -2.15
N LEU A 216 -18.16 -4.68 -1.05
CA LEU A 216 -17.40 -5.92 -1.03
C LEU A 216 -18.32 -7.14 -1.15
N ILE A 217 -19.50 -7.11 -0.54
CA ILE A 217 -20.49 -8.19 -0.62
C ILE A 217 -21.00 -8.35 -2.05
N GLU A 218 -21.30 -7.24 -2.76
CA GLU A 218 -21.85 -7.29 -4.12
C GLU A 218 -20.91 -7.96 -5.14
N MET A 219 -19.61 -7.86 -4.92
CA MET A 219 -18.57 -8.41 -5.80
C MET A 219 -18.08 -9.80 -5.42
N LEU A 220 -18.27 -10.21 -4.15
CA LEU A 220 -17.82 -11.52 -3.70
C LEU A 220 -18.75 -12.61 -4.24
N PRO A 221 -18.21 -13.76 -4.65
CA PRO A 221 -19.04 -14.93 -4.89
C PRO A 221 -19.85 -15.31 -3.64
N ASP A 222 -21.09 -15.76 -3.82
CA ASP A 222 -22.04 -16.07 -2.74
C ASP A 222 -21.43 -16.93 -1.62
N TYR A 223 -20.62 -17.93 -1.98
CA TYR A 223 -19.98 -18.84 -1.03
C TYR A 223 -18.92 -18.18 -0.12
N LEU A 224 -18.47 -16.96 -0.42
CA LEU A 224 -17.58 -16.17 0.46
C LEU A 224 -18.35 -15.18 1.34
N VAL A 225 -19.65 -15.03 1.13
CA VAL A 225 -20.55 -14.22 1.97
C VAL A 225 -21.24 -15.10 3.02
N GLU A 226 -21.32 -16.40 2.78
CA GLU A 226 -21.92 -17.39 3.67
C GLU A 226 -20.88 -18.20 4.46
N GLU A 227 -21.35 -18.81 5.56
CA GLU A 227 -20.57 -19.79 6.30
C GLU A 227 -20.53 -21.11 5.54
N ILE A 228 -19.31 -21.64 5.30
CA ILE A 228 -19.12 -22.87 4.53
C ILE A 228 -18.13 -23.81 5.21
N SER A 229 -18.30 -25.11 4.98
CA SER A 229 -17.35 -26.13 5.40
C SER A 229 -16.70 -26.78 4.17
N PHE A 230 -15.39 -27.03 4.23
CA PHE A 230 -14.68 -27.71 3.15
C PHE A 230 -13.52 -28.57 3.68
N PRO A 231 -13.15 -29.66 2.98
CA PRO A 231 -12.05 -30.53 3.39
C PRO A 231 -10.72 -29.78 3.47
N ARG A 232 -9.86 -30.14 4.42
CA ARG A 232 -8.51 -29.57 4.57
C ARG A 232 -7.70 -29.59 3.27
N LEU A 233 -7.83 -30.65 2.46
CA LEU A 233 -7.17 -30.78 1.15
C LEU A 233 -7.53 -29.66 0.17
N HIS A 234 -8.69 -29.03 0.33
CA HIS A 234 -9.14 -27.93 -0.51
C HIS A 234 -8.68 -26.55 -0.03
N ALA A 235 -7.91 -26.44 1.06
CA ALA A 235 -7.45 -25.16 1.60
C ALA A 235 -6.70 -24.29 0.58
N ALA A 236 -5.80 -24.88 -0.20
CA ALA A 236 -5.08 -24.15 -1.25
C ALA A 236 -6.03 -23.65 -2.36
N LYS A 237 -7.05 -24.46 -2.71
CA LYS A 237 -8.07 -24.07 -3.69
C LYS A 237 -8.92 -22.93 -3.15
N PHE A 238 -9.37 -23.02 -1.90
CA PHE A 238 -10.10 -21.96 -1.20
C PHE A 238 -9.29 -20.65 -1.22
N TYR A 239 -8.03 -20.68 -0.76
CA TYR A 239 -7.14 -19.52 -0.74
C TYR A 239 -7.01 -18.88 -2.13
N SER A 240 -6.77 -19.67 -3.19
CA SER A 240 -6.65 -19.14 -4.55
C SER A 240 -7.93 -18.43 -5.04
N ARG A 241 -9.10 -18.88 -4.59
CA ARG A 241 -10.40 -18.28 -4.94
C ARG A 241 -10.63 -16.96 -4.21
N VAL A 242 -10.28 -16.90 -2.93
CA VAL A 242 -10.33 -15.64 -2.15
C VAL A 242 -9.38 -14.61 -2.74
N GLN A 243 -8.13 -15.00 -3.03
CA GLN A 243 -7.13 -14.11 -3.66
C GLN A 243 -7.67 -13.55 -4.98
N LYS A 244 -8.23 -14.42 -5.83
CA LYS A 244 -8.80 -14.05 -7.12
C LYS A 244 -9.94 -13.03 -6.95
N ALA A 245 -10.87 -13.29 -6.04
CA ALA A 245 -12.00 -12.39 -5.79
C ALA A 245 -11.57 -10.99 -5.28
N LEU A 246 -10.46 -10.90 -4.54
CA LEU A 246 -9.95 -9.63 -4.01
C LEU A 246 -9.00 -8.88 -4.95
N THR A 247 -8.55 -9.51 -6.04
CA THR A 247 -7.56 -8.93 -6.97
C THR A 247 -8.11 -8.66 -8.35
N GLU A 248 -9.07 -9.44 -8.83
CA GLU A 248 -9.72 -9.21 -10.13
C GLU A 248 -10.77 -8.10 -10.02
N ARG A 249 -10.72 -7.15 -10.95
CA ARG A 249 -11.83 -6.23 -11.17
C ARG A 249 -12.90 -6.97 -11.96
N LEU A 250 -14.14 -6.94 -11.47
CA LEU A 250 -15.31 -7.13 -12.31
C LEU A 250 -15.37 -5.88 -13.20
N ASP A 251 -14.76 -5.98 -14.38
CA ASP A 251 -14.96 -5.02 -15.47
C ASP A 251 -16.28 -5.32 -16.19
#